data_AF-A0A6V7X9L6-F1
#
_entry.id   AF-A0A6V7X9L6-F1
#
_cell.length_a   1.000
_cell.length_b   1.000
_cell.length_c   1.000
_cell.angle_alpha   90.00
_cell.angle_beta   90.00
_cell.angle_gamma   90.00
#
_symmetry.space_group_name_H-M   'P 1'
#
loop_
_entity.id
_entity.type
_entity.pdbx_description
1 polymer ?
#
loop_
_entity_poly.entity_id
_entity_poly.type
_entity_poly.pdbx_seq_one_letter_code
_entity_poly.pdbx_strand_id
1 'polypeptide(L)'
;METSSRVEMILDKLYNDPANPAGFAGVNQLWTEARKIDASIKKKDVQEYLESHRTYTIHRPRRVHFKRSITNPSGYMTDVQCDLADFQKLSRQNNGKNYALVAVDVLSKRVFAEPVRTKKSNDMIDAFEKILERMEMHPHRIFSDKGTEFCSKEIIAFFREKDIEKYTATFSSVKASLAERCIRNIKQRLYRFMSEKHTLKWTEALPKIVDAINHSKCRVLGGLRPVDVSFNNAKEIREMVFGPIGKNKLRKKPRFKENDHVRMSRNKNIFSKGYLPNYSDEILQIDLVKKKANPNRYRVRDDNGEVFKGYFYPEELTRVRKDENTSYRIEKIIKSRKKKDGGKEFFVKFFDYPQPQWIDENQFV
;
A
#
# COMPACT_ATOMS: atom_id res chain seq x y z
N MET A 1 32.59 -26.50 5.81
CA MET A 1 31.26 -26.84 5.22
C MET A 1 30.49 -27.82 6.11
N GLU A 2 31.16 -28.78 6.75
CA GLU A 2 30.51 -29.79 7.63
C GLU A 2 29.76 -29.23 8.85
N THR A 3 30.25 -28.17 9.49
CA THR A 3 29.58 -27.56 10.65
C THR A 3 28.26 -26.87 10.31
N SER A 4 28.15 -26.26 9.12
CA SER A 4 26.90 -25.62 8.66
C SER A 4 25.83 -26.67 8.35
N SER A 5 26.23 -27.78 7.73
CA SER A 5 25.37 -28.94 7.45
C SER A 5 24.79 -29.54 8.73
N ARG A 6 25.61 -29.73 9.78
CA ARG A 6 25.15 -30.32 11.05
C ARG A 6 24.12 -29.45 11.76
N VAL A 7 24.34 -28.13 11.81
CA VAL A 7 23.39 -27.19 12.45
C VAL A 7 22.06 -27.18 11.70
N GLU A 8 22.09 -27.12 10.36
CA GLU A 8 20.87 -27.17 9.55
C GLU A 8 20.08 -28.46 9.75
N MET A 9 20.73 -29.63 9.83
CA MET A 9 20.06 -30.90 10.12
C MET A 9 19.35 -30.93 11.48
N ILE A 10 19.97 -30.37 12.52
CA ILE A 10 19.37 -30.28 13.86
C ILE A 10 18.13 -29.39 13.81
N LEU A 11 18.25 -28.23 13.18
CA LEU A 11 17.16 -27.25 13.07
C LEU A 11 16.00 -27.80 12.24
N ASP A 12 16.28 -28.51 11.15
CA ASP A 12 15.28 -29.13 10.29
C ASP A 12 14.47 -30.20 11.03
N LYS A 13 15.15 -31.10 11.74
CA LYS A 13 14.50 -32.12 12.56
C LYS A 13 13.61 -31.53 13.65
N LEU A 14 14.06 -30.48 14.33
CA LEU A 14 13.30 -29.83 15.40
C LEU A 14 12.10 -29.03 14.86
N TYR A 15 12.28 -28.32 13.75
CA TYR A 15 11.26 -27.42 13.23
C TYR A 15 10.12 -28.15 12.53
N ASN A 16 10.43 -29.23 11.80
CA ASN A 16 9.43 -29.99 11.04
C ASN A 16 8.71 -31.06 11.86
N ASP A 17 9.11 -31.28 13.13
CA ASP A 17 8.45 -32.22 14.04
C ASP A 17 7.30 -31.53 14.81
N PRO A 18 6.02 -31.88 14.55
CA PRO A 18 4.88 -31.29 15.26
C PRO A 18 4.82 -31.65 16.75
N ALA A 19 5.46 -32.76 17.17
CA ALA A 19 5.51 -33.16 18.57
C ALA A 19 6.57 -32.37 19.35
N ASN A 20 7.50 -31.72 18.66
CA ASN A 20 8.53 -30.91 19.29
C ASN A 20 7.97 -29.54 19.73
N PRO A 21 8.34 -29.01 20.90
CA PRO A 21 7.97 -27.64 21.31
C PRO A 21 8.41 -26.54 20.33
N ALA A 22 9.44 -26.79 19.51
CA ALA A 22 9.90 -25.89 18.45
C ALA A 22 9.21 -26.10 17.09
N GLY A 23 8.35 -27.11 16.97
CA GLY A 23 7.64 -27.46 15.74
C GLY A 23 6.86 -26.27 15.18
N PHE A 24 7.20 -25.85 13.96
CA PHE A 24 6.61 -24.71 13.26
C PHE A 24 6.59 -23.39 14.05
N ALA A 25 7.42 -23.26 15.09
CA ALA A 25 7.41 -22.13 16.01
C ALA A 25 8.27 -20.94 15.52
N GLY A 26 8.39 -19.91 16.37
CA GLY A 26 9.24 -18.74 16.09
C GLY A 26 10.72 -18.96 16.40
N VAL A 27 11.57 -18.03 15.95
CA VAL A 27 13.04 -18.03 16.16
C VAL A 27 13.44 -18.33 17.61
N ASN A 28 12.76 -17.70 18.59
CA ASN A 28 13.13 -17.85 19.99
C ASN A 28 12.93 -19.29 20.50
N GLN A 29 11.83 -19.93 20.11
CA GLN A 29 11.51 -21.28 20.58
C GLN A 29 12.45 -22.31 19.97
N LEU A 30 12.66 -22.22 18.64
CA LEU A 30 13.60 -23.09 17.94
C LEU A 30 15.03 -22.92 18.46
N TRP A 31 15.44 -21.69 18.76
CA TRP A 31 16.76 -21.44 19.35
C TRP A 31 16.93 -22.04 20.75
N THR A 32 15.91 -21.94 21.61
CA THR A 32 15.93 -22.53 22.96
C THR A 32 16.07 -24.05 22.90
N GLU A 33 15.29 -24.73 22.05
CA GLU A 33 15.36 -26.21 21.92
C GLU A 33 16.66 -26.66 21.23
N ALA A 34 17.11 -25.95 20.20
CA ALA A 34 18.36 -26.27 19.51
C ALA A 34 19.58 -26.20 20.45
N ARG A 35 19.62 -25.20 21.37
CA ARG A 35 20.72 -25.07 22.33
C ARG A 35 20.78 -26.16 23.40
N LYS A 36 19.70 -26.92 23.62
CA LYS A 36 19.74 -28.10 24.49
C LYS A 36 20.52 -29.25 23.86
N ILE A 37 20.55 -29.31 22.53
CA ILE A 37 21.30 -30.32 21.76
C ILE A 37 22.71 -29.83 21.50
N ASP A 38 22.87 -28.58 21.06
CA ASP A 38 24.16 -27.98 20.76
C ASP A 38 24.20 -26.52 21.24
N ALA A 39 24.93 -26.29 22.33
CA ALA A 39 25.05 -24.98 22.95
C ALA A 39 25.75 -23.93 22.07
N SER A 40 26.46 -24.35 21.02
CA SER A 40 27.18 -23.46 20.09
C SER A 40 26.26 -22.75 19.08
N ILE A 41 25.03 -23.25 18.90
CA ILE A 41 24.06 -22.70 17.94
C ILE A 41 23.69 -21.26 18.32
N LYS A 42 23.98 -20.34 17.41
CA LYS A 42 23.67 -18.93 17.58
C LYS A 42 22.27 -18.66 17.07
N LYS A 43 21.63 -17.64 17.64
CA LYS A 43 20.33 -17.16 17.18
C LYS A 43 20.33 -16.73 15.72
N LYS A 44 21.49 -16.28 15.22
CA LYS A 44 21.70 -15.93 13.82
C LYS A 44 21.53 -17.14 12.90
N ASP A 45 22.07 -18.29 13.27
CA ASP A 45 22.00 -19.54 12.49
C ASP A 45 20.54 -20.00 12.36
N VAL A 46 19.79 -19.95 13.47
CA VAL A 46 18.34 -20.22 13.50
C VAL A 46 17.56 -19.26 12.61
N GLN A 47 17.93 -17.98 12.61
CA GLN A 47 17.28 -16.99 11.76
C GLN A 47 17.57 -17.24 10.28
N GLU A 48 18.81 -17.57 9.91
CA GLU A 48 19.19 -17.88 8.53
C GLU A 48 18.48 -19.15 8.02
N TYR A 49 18.38 -20.19 8.86
CA TYR A 49 17.59 -21.40 8.56
C TYR A 49 16.09 -21.09 8.36
N LEU A 50 15.48 -20.32 9.27
CA LEU A 50 14.07 -19.97 9.12
C LEU A 50 13.81 -19.05 7.91
N GLU A 51 14.80 -18.24 7.50
CA GLU A 51 14.73 -17.41 6.30
C GLU A 51 14.88 -18.23 5.00
N SER A 52 15.48 -19.43 5.01
CA SER A 52 15.42 -20.37 3.87
C SER A 52 14.15 -21.23 3.90
N HIS A 53 13.54 -21.46 5.05
CA HIS A 53 12.35 -22.30 5.15
C HIS A 53 11.09 -21.63 4.59
N ARG A 54 10.53 -22.20 3.50
CA ARG A 54 9.37 -21.66 2.77
C ARG A 54 8.16 -21.42 3.67
N THR A 55 7.75 -22.40 4.47
CA THR A 55 6.54 -22.33 5.31
C THR A 55 6.64 -21.17 6.31
N TYR A 56 7.81 -21.00 6.93
CA TYR A 56 8.04 -19.92 7.87
C TYR A 56 7.94 -18.54 7.20
N THR A 57 8.59 -18.38 6.04
CA THR A 57 8.61 -17.08 5.34
C THR A 57 7.24 -16.64 4.84
N ILE A 58 6.42 -17.57 4.32
CA ILE A 58 5.07 -17.23 3.82
C ILE A 58 4.06 -16.96 4.95
N HIS A 59 4.19 -17.62 6.10
CA HIS A 59 3.27 -17.46 7.24
C HIS A 59 3.70 -16.37 8.23
N ARG A 60 4.86 -15.73 8.01
CA ARG A 60 5.35 -14.65 8.87
C ARG A 60 4.24 -13.62 9.15
N PRO A 61 4.07 -13.15 10.41
CA PRO A 61 3.07 -12.14 10.72
C PRO A 61 3.28 -10.86 9.93
N ARG A 62 2.21 -10.41 9.25
CA ARG A 62 2.23 -9.17 8.45
C ARG A 62 1.86 -7.97 9.33
N ARG A 63 2.66 -6.91 9.26
CA ARG A 63 2.32 -5.62 9.87
C ARG A 63 1.53 -4.75 8.89
N VAL A 64 0.25 -4.51 9.17
CA VAL A 64 -0.65 -3.71 8.30
C VAL A 64 -0.55 -2.22 8.59
N HIS A 65 -0.37 -1.88 9.87
CA HIS A 65 -0.28 -0.50 10.37
C HIS A 65 1.19 -0.12 10.60
N PHE A 66 1.70 0.73 9.72
CA PHE A 66 3.05 1.26 9.78
C PHE A 66 3.09 2.67 9.16
N LYS A 67 4.14 3.41 9.47
CA LYS A 67 4.33 4.76 8.94
C LYS A 67 4.56 4.66 7.43
N ARG A 68 3.80 5.41 6.65
CA ARG A 68 3.99 5.56 5.20
C ARG A 68 4.47 6.97 4.89
N SER A 69 4.94 7.19 3.67
CA SER A 69 5.25 8.55 3.22
C SER A 69 4.00 9.41 3.20
N ILE A 70 4.11 10.61 3.76
CA ILE A 70 3.06 11.62 3.68
C ILE A 70 3.25 12.44 2.40
N THR A 71 2.14 12.88 1.80
CA THR A 71 2.18 13.93 0.77
C THR A 71 2.56 15.22 1.47
N ASN A 72 3.73 15.77 1.12
CA ASN A 72 4.22 17.01 1.69
C ASN A 72 3.85 18.14 0.72
N PRO A 73 2.97 19.08 1.12
CA PRO A 73 2.55 20.16 0.24
C PRO A 73 3.70 21.14 0.00
N SER A 74 3.72 21.73 -1.19
CA SER A 74 4.65 22.80 -1.52
C SER A 74 4.30 24.09 -0.76
N GLY A 75 3.01 24.38 -0.63
CA GLY A 75 2.47 25.55 0.06
C GLY A 75 0.96 25.48 0.28
N TYR A 76 0.37 26.61 0.68
CA TYR A 76 -1.08 26.77 0.84
C TYR A 76 -1.80 26.66 -0.50
N MET A 77 -2.88 25.87 -0.57
CA MET A 77 -3.71 25.64 -1.76
C MET A 77 -2.99 25.03 -2.98
N THR A 78 -1.71 24.70 -2.88
CA THR A 78 -0.93 24.16 -4.02
C THR A 78 -1.18 22.67 -4.32
N ASP A 79 -1.58 21.90 -3.31
CA ASP A 79 -1.65 20.43 -3.37
C ASP A 79 -3.01 19.95 -2.88
N VAL A 80 -3.84 19.42 -3.77
CA VAL A 80 -5.21 19.00 -3.45
C VAL A 80 -5.38 17.50 -3.64
N GLN A 81 -5.98 16.82 -2.65
CA GLN A 81 -6.42 15.42 -2.79
C GLN A 81 -7.91 15.37 -3.12
N CYS A 82 -8.25 14.63 -4.16
CA CYS A 82 -9.61 14.45 -4.64
C CYS A 82 -10.04 12.99 -4.57
N ASP A 83 -11.30 12.77 -4.22
CA ASP A 83 -11.97 11.46 -4.25
C ASP A 83 -13.48 11.65 -4.44
N LEU A 84 -14.18 10.57 -4.81
CA LEU A 84 -15.60 10.59 -5.16
C LEU A 84 -16.42 9.79 -4.13
N ALA A 85 -17.35 10.46 -3.47
CA ALA A 85 -18.26 9.83 -2.52
C ALA A 85 -19.49 9.24 -3.24
N ASP A 86 -19.75 7.94 -3.04
CA ASP A 86 -20.92 7.26 -3.61
C ASP A 86 -22.21 7.55 -2.82
N PHE A 87 -23.25 8.00 -3.54
CA PHE A 87 -24.63 8.19 -3.08
C PHE A 87 -25.68 7.68 -4.09
N GLN A 88 -25.32 6.74 -4.98
CA GLN A 88 -26.20 6.27 -6.07
C GLN A 88 -27.59 5.84 -5.59
N LYS A 89 -27.65 5.15 -4.44
CA LYS A 89 -28.90 4.66 -3.84
C LYS A 89 -29.88 5.79 -3.45
N LEU A 90 -29.40 7.03 -3.33
CA LEU A 90 -30.20 8.19 -2.95
C LEU A 90 -30.53 9.09 -4.16
N SER A 91 -30.11 8.72 -5.36
CA SER A 91 -30.13 9.58 -6.55
C SER A 91 -31.52 10.11 -6.91
N ARG A 92 -32.56 9.28 -6.79
CA ARG A 92 -33.95 9.62 -7.14
C ARG A 92 -34.44 10.84 -6.36
N GLN A 93 -34.11 10.94 -5.07
CA GLN A 93 -34.50 12.03 -4.19
C GLN A 93 -33.59 13.26 -4.34
N ASN A 94 -32.49 13.15 -5.08
CA ASN A 94 -31.44 14.16 -5.18
C ASN A 94 -31.23 14.63 -6.64
N ASN A 95 -32.31 14.65 -7.43
CA ASN A 95 -32.31 15.15 -8.82
C ASN A 95 -31.24 14.49 -9.70
N GLY A 96 -31.05 13.17 -9.54
CA GLY A 96 -30.09 12.39 -10.33
C GLY A 96 -28.62 12.53 -9.89
N LYS A 97 -28.34 13.23 -8.79
CA LYS A 97 -26.97 13.38 -8.26
C LYS A 97 -26.55 12.10 -7.54
N ASN A 98 -25.72 11.31 -8.22
CA ASN A 98 -25.26 10.00 -7.74
C ASN A 98 -24.03 10.07 -6.84
N TYR A 99 -23.26 11.15 -6.92
CA TYR A 99 -21.95 11.24 -6.27
C TYR A 99 -21.71 12.62 -5.66
N ALA A 100 -20.70 12.74 -4.81
CA ALA A 100 -20.11 14.02 -4.43
C ALA A 100 -18.59 13.99 -4.69
N LEU A 101 -18.11 14.90 -5.53
CA LEU A 101 -16.68 15.15 -5.70
C LEU A 101 -16.21 15.91 -4.47
N VAL A 102 -15.21 15.38 -3.77
CA VAL A 102 -14.61 16.00 -2.59
C VAL A 102 -13.15 16.30 -2.90
N ALA A 103 -12.76 17.55 -2.72
CA ALA A 103 -11.39 18.04 -2.86
C ALA A 103 -10.92 18.61 -1.53
N VAL A 104 -9.71 18.25 -1.09
CA VAL A 104 -9.15 18.70 0.18
C VAL A 104 -7.74 19.22 -0.04
N ASP A 105 -7.49 20.49 0.33
CA ASP A 105 -6.14 21.04 0.35
C ASP A 105 -5.29 20.32 1.41
N VAL A 106 -4.10 19.89 1.00
CA VAL A 106 -3.22 19.08 1.84
C VAL A 106 -2.63 19.89 2.98
N LEU A 107 -2.41 21.20 2.84
CA LEU A 107 -1.84 22.01 3.93
C LEU A 107 -2.93 22.43 4.94
N SER A 108 -3.87 23.26 4.49
CA SER A 108 -4.92 23.88 5.31
C SER A 108 -6.01 22.90 5.76
N LYS A 109 -6.10 21.73 5.12
CA LYS A 109 -7.23 20.79 5.28
C LYS A 109 -8.57 21.39 4.87
N ARG A 110 -8.58 22.52 4.14
CA ARG A 110 -9.80 23.13 3.64
C ARG A 110 -10.46 22.20 2.63
N VAL A 111 -11.75 22.01 2.82
CA VAL A 111 -12.57 21.04 2.11
C VAL A 111 -13.47 21.79 1.12
N PHE A 112 -13.55 21.25 -0.08
CA PHE A 112 -14.47 21.66 -1.12
C PHE A 112 -15.25 20.41 -1.55
N ALA A 113 -16.54 20.57 -1.84
CA ALA A 113 -17.31 19.47 -2.40
C ALA A 113 -18.41 19.98 -3.33
N GLU A 114 -18.68 19.17 -4.35
CA GLU A 114 -19.73 19.42 -5.33
C GLU A 114 -20.50 18.13 -5.65
N PRO A 115 -21.84 18.15 -5.65
CA PRO A 115 -22.63 17.01 -6.12
C PRO A 115 -22.45 16.77 -7.62
N VAL A 116 -22.28 15.51 -8.00
CA VAL A 116 -22.04 15.09 -9.40
C VAL A 116 -23.09 14.08 -9.83
N ARG A 117 -23.59 14.22 -11.07
CA ARG A 117 -24.58 13.31 -11.66
C ARG A 117 -23.95 11.99 -12.07
N THR A 118 -22.93 12.00 -12.92
CA THR A 118 -22.27 10.78 -13.38
C THR A 118 -20.76 10.86 -13.29
N LYS A 119 -20.08 9.73 -13.48
CA LYS A 119 -18.62 9.67 -13.59
C LYS A 119 -18.09 10.10 -14.96
N LYS A 120 -18.95 10.59 -15.85
CA LYS A 120 -18.55 11.04 -17.18
C LYS A 120 -17.78 12.35 -17.07
N SER A 121 -16.87 12.55 -18.02
CA SER A 121 -15.92 13.66 -17.99
C SER A 121 -16.59 15.03 -17.92
N ASN A 122 -17.68 15.26 -18.67
CA ASN A 122 -18.39 16.55 -18.66
C ASN A 122 -18.93 16.89 -17.25
N ASP A 123 -19.66 15.97 -16.62
CA ASP A 123 -20.19 16.18 -15.25
C ASP A 123 -19.06 16.38 -14.23
N MET A 124 -17.92 15.69 -14.41
CA MET A 124 -16.75 15.82 -13.53
C MET A 124 -16.04 17.16 -13.74
N ILE A 125 -15.89 17.61 -14.98
CA ILE A 125 -15.27 18.90 -15.34
C ILE A 125 -16.11 20.04 -14.76
N ASP A 126 -17.43 20.04 -14.98
CA ASP A 126 -18.35 21.03 -14.40
C ASP A 126 -18.22 21.12 -12.87
N ALA A 127 -18.03 19.96 -12.22
CA ALA A 127 -17.85 19.91 -10.77
C ALA A 127 -16.48 20.42 -10.33
N PHE A 128 -15.42 20.13 -11.10
CA PHE A 128 -14.09 20.67 -10.84
C PHE A 128 -14.04 22.18 -11.03
N GLU A 129 -14.65 22.73 -12.09
CA GLU A 129 -14.71 24.18 -12.31
C GLU A 129 -15.32 24.90 -11.12
N LYS A 130 -16.49 24.46 -10.64
CA LYS A 130 -17.15 25.02 -9.45
C LYS A 130 -16.31 24.89 -8.17
N ILE A 131 -15.46 23.86 -8.07
CA ILE A 131 -14.54 23.74 -6.94
C ILE A 131 -13.41 24.76 -7.08
N LEU A 132 -12.78 24.83 -8.26
CA LEU A 132 -11.67 25.74 -8.54
C LEU A 132 -12.07 27.20 -8.38
N GLU A 133 -13.28 27.59 -8.80
CA GLU A 133 -13.84 28.94 -8.60
C GLU A 133 -13.98 29.33 -7.12
N ARG A 134 -14.19 28.34 -6.23
CA ARG A 134 -14.28 28.57 -4.78
C ARG A 134 -12.91 28.57 -4.10
N MET A 135 -11.86 28.18 -4.80
CA MET A 135 -10.50 28.24 -4.29
C MET A 135 -9.90 29.63 -4.51
N GLU A 136 -9.08 30.08 -3.58
CA GLU A 136 -8.38 31.37 -3.69
C GLU A 136 -7.33 31.39 -4.83
N MET A 137 -6.88 30.22 -5.23
CA MET A 137 -6.01 30.01 -6.39
C MET A 137 -6.22 28.62 -6.97
N HIS A 138 -5.88 28.43 -8.23
CA HIS A 138 -5.79 27.09 -8.81
C HIS A 138 -4.65 26.31 -8.15
N PRO A 139 -4.88 25.03 -7.79
CA PRO A 139 -3.83 24.20 -7.23
C PRO A 139 -2.80 23.85 -8.30
N HIS A 140 -1.53 23.78 -7.92
CA HIS A 140 -0.50 23.31 -8.85
C HIS A 140 -0.62 21.81 -9.11
N ARG A 141 -1.09 21.04 -8.12
CA ARG A 141 -1.17 19.58 -8.19
C ARG A 141 -2.48 19.05 -7.65
N ILE A 142 -3.11 18.15 -8.42
CA ILE A 142 -4.24 17.34 -7.96
C ILE A 142 -3.82 15.87 -7.86
N PHE A 143 -4.11 15.26 -6.72
CA PHE A 143 -3.91 13.84 -6.45
C PHE A 143 -5.26 13.14 -6.40
N SER A 144 -5.43 12.10 -7.19
CA SER A 144 -6.56 11.17 -7.03
C SER A 144 -6.12 9.74 -7.34
N ASP A 145 -7.04 8.80 -7.24
CA ASP A 145 -6.83 7.42 -7.66
C ASP A 145 -6.72 7.30 -9.20
N LYS A 146 -6.72 6.05 -9.68
CA LYS A 146 -6.67 5.73 -11.12
C LYS A 146 -8.07 5.52 -11.71
N GLY A 147 -9.12 5.98 -11.04
CA GLY A 147 -10.48 5.94 -11.56
C GLY A 147 -10.55 6.62 -12.92
N THR A 148 -11.34 6.04 -13.83
CA THR A 148 -11.55 6.62 -15.18
C THR A 148 -12.17 8.01 -15.08
N GLU A 149 -12.94 8.27 -14.04
CA GLU A 149 -13.50 9.58 -13.67
C GLU A 149 -12.46 10.66 -13.36
N PHE A 150 -11.17 10.32 -13.25
CA PHE A 150 -10.09 11.29 -13.01
C PHE A 150 -8.97 11.22 -14.06
N CYS A 151 -9.03 10.25 -14.97
CA CYS A 151 -7.93 9.93 -15.89
C CYS A 151 -8.35 9.89 -17.36
N SER A 152 -9.57 10.31 -17.69
CA SER A 152 -10.02 10.43 -19.08
C SER A 152 -9.19 11.47 -19.84
N LYS A 153 -9.12 11.35 -21.17
CA LYS A 153 -8.34 12.29 -22.02
C LYS A 153 -8.83 13.73 -21.84
N GLU A 154 -10.14 13.90 -21.75
CA GLU A 154 -10.85 15.17 -21.56
C GLU A 154 -10.49 15.81 -20.22
N ILE A 155 -10.47 15.03 -19.13
CA ILE A 155 -10.10 15.53 -17.80
C ILE A 155 -8.63 15.91 -17.73
N ILE A 156 -7.75 15.12 -18.35
CA ILE A 156 -6.31 15.45 -18.41
C ILE A 156 -6.08 16.71 -19.25
N ALA A 157 -6.83 16.89 -20.35
CA ALA A 157 -6.78 18.11 -21.15
C ALA A 157 -7.26 19.33 -20.35
N PHE A 158 -8.39 19.21 -19.64
CA PHE A 158 -8.91 20.25 -18.76
C PHE A 158 -7.89 20.67 -17.69
N PHE A 159 -7.27 19.73 -16.98
CA PHE A 159 -6.25 20.08 -15.99
C PHE A 159 -5.04 20.77 -16.61
N ARG A 160 -4.61 20.34 -17.82
CA ARG A 160 -3.52 20.98 -18.54
C ARG A 160 -3.87 22.42 -18.92
N GLU A 161 -5.09 22.67 -19.39
CA GLU A 161 -5.57 24.02 -19.73
C GLU A 161 -5.56 24.96 -18.52
N LYS A 162 -5.83 24.43 -17.32
CA LYS A 162 -5.80 25.19 -16.07
C LYS A 162 -4.41 25.26 -15.40
N ASP A 163 -3.35 24.78 -16.07
CA ASP A 163 -1.98 24.66 -15.55
C ASP A 163 -1.87 23.81 -14.26
N ILE A 164 -2.70 22.76 -14.17
CA ILE A 164 -2.75 21.84 -13.03
C ILE A 164 -2.10 20.51 -13.38
N GLU A 165 -1.09 20.10 -12.62
CA GLU A 165 -0.47 18.79 -12.79
C GLU A 165 -1.30 17.69 -12.11
N LYS A 166 -1.75 16.71 -12.88
CA LYS A 166 -2.47 15.53 -12.36
C LYS A 166 -1.50 14.43 -11.92
N TYR A 167 -1.55 14.07 -10.64
CA TYR A 167 -0.83 12.93 -10.07
C TYR A 167 -1.79 11.75 -9.79
N THR A 168 -1.36 10.54 -10.13
CA THR A 168 -2.09 9.29 -9.84
C THR A 168 -1.30 8.36 -8.91
N ALA A 169 -2.02 7.54 -8.15
CA ALA A 169 -1.43 6.48 -7.34
C ALA A 169 -0.85 5.37 -8.21
N THR A 170 0.48 5.30 -8.36
CA THR A 170 1.09 4.23 -9.16
C THR A 170 0.83 2.87 -8.52
N PHE A 171 1.12 2.68 -7.22
CA PHE A 171 0.97 1.40 -6.50
C PHE A 171 0.68 1.50 -4.98
N SER A 172 0.63 2.69 -4.40
CA SER A 172 0.24 2.84 -2.99
C SER A 172 -1.27 3.07 -2.92
N SER A 173 -2.00 2.21 -2.22
CA SER A 173 -3.43 2.33 -1.91
C SER A 173 -3.85 3.58 -1.12
N VAL A 174 -2.96 4.59 -0.98
CA VAL A 174 -3.06 5.66 0.02
C VAL A 174 -2.68 7.04 -0.53
N LYS A 175 -2.85 7.33 -1.84
CA LYS A 175 -2.55 8.69 -2.35
C LYS A 175 -3.68 9.71 -2.12
N ALA A 176 -4.92 9.27 -1.91
CA ALA A 176 -6.07 10.15 -1.62
C ALA A 176 -6.61 9.98 -0.18
N SER A 177 -5.80 9.44 0.74
CA SER A 177 -6.24 9.11 2.11
C SER A 177 -6.80 10.29 2.91
N LEU A 178 -6.43 11.53 2.58
CA LEU A 178 -7.01 12.72 3.19
C LEU A 178 -8.44 12.93 2.70
N ALA A 179 -8.66 12.81 1.38
CA ALA A 179 -9.98 12.90 0.77
C ALA A 179 -10.89 11.76 1.24
N GLU A 180 -10.42 10.51 1.24
CA GLU A 180 -11.17 9.34 1.76
C GLU A 180 -11.62 9.56 3.22
N ARG A 181 -10.70 10.03 4.08
CA ARG A 181 -11.01 10.34 5.48
C ARG A 181 -12.05 11.45 5.58
N CYS A 182 -11.94 12.48 4.75
CA CYS A 182 -12.88 13.59 4.72
C CYS A 182 -14.26 13.14 4.26
N ILE A 183 -14.34 12.34 3.19
CA ILE A 183 -15.58 11.72 2.70
C ILE A 183 -16.27 10.94 3.82
N ARG A 184 -15.52 10.16 4.62
CA ARG A 184 -16.11 9.45 5.77
C ARG A 184 -16.74 10.41 6.78
N ASN A 185 -16.10 11.52 7.10
CA ASN A 185 -16.65 12.54 8.00
C ASN A 185 -17.90 13.20 7.40
N ILE A 186 -17.83 13.65 6.14
CA ILE A 186 -18.96 14.24 5.42
C ILE A 186 -20.15 13.26 5.40
N LYS A 187 -19.93 11.99 5.04
CA LYS A 187 -20.98 10.97 5.06
C LYS A 187 -21.58 10.79 6.44
N GLN A 188 -20.77 10.68 7.50
CA GLN A 188 -21.31 10.56 8.86
C GLN A 188 -22.25 11.73 9.23
N ARG A 189 -21.87 12.97 8.89
CA ARG A 189 -22.72 14.15 9.16
C ARG A 189 -23.98 14.16 8.28
N LEU A 190 -23.86 13.83 6.99
CA LEU A 190 -25.00 13.76 6.07
C LEU A 190 -26.01 12.69 6.49
N TYR A 191 -25.56 11.49 6.85
CA TYR A 191 -26.47 10.41 7.25
C TYR A 191 -27.18 10.71 8.59
N ARG A 192 -26.50 11.39 9.53
CA ARG A 192 -27.15 11.90 10.75
C ARG A 192 -28.19 12.97 10.43
N PHE A 193 -27.85 13.93 9.56
CA PHE A 193 -28.78 14.95 9.08
C PHE A 193 -30.03 14.31 8.43
N MET A 194 -29.84 13.35 7.53
CA MET A 194 -30.93 12.65 6.84
C MET A 194 -31.84 11.91 7.82
N SER A 195 -31.26 11.27 8.84
CA SER A 195 -32.01 10.56 9.87
C SER A 195 -32.84 11.53 10.73
N GLU A 196 -32.23 12.63 11.18
CA GLU A 196 -32.86 13.64 12.02
C GLU A 196 -33.95 14.44 11.29
N LYS A 197 -33.71 14.79 10.02
CA LYS A 197 -34.65 15.58 9.21
C LYS A 197 -35.62 14.71 8.41
N HIS A 198 -35.62 13.40 8.64
CA HIS A 198 -36.47 12.43 7.94
C HIS A 198 -36.49 12.63 6.42
N THR A 199 -35.32 12.91 5.84
CA THR A 199 -35.16 13.22 4.42
C THR A 199 -34.00 12.45 3.84
N LEU A 200 -34.06 12.14 2.54
CA LEU A 200 -32.93 11.57 1.79
C LEU A 200 -32.23 12.63 0.93
N LYS A 201 -32.65 13.90 0.99
CA LYS A 201 -32.08 15.02 0.24
C LYS A 201 -30.76 15.47 0.86
N TRP A 202 -29.67 14.82 0.49
CA TRP A 202 -28.34 15.12 1.02
C TRP A 202 -27.71 16.34 0.33
N THR A 203 -28.12 16.67 -0.90
CA THR A 203 -27.46 17.71 -1.70
C THR A 203 -27.63 19.12 -1.15
N GLU A 204 -28.74 19.41 -0.46
CA GLU A 204 -28.99 20.70 0.20
C GLU A 204 -28.15 20.89 1.48
N ALA A 205 -27.77 19.78 2.13
CA ALA A 205 -26.99 19.78 3.35
C ALA A 205 -25.48 19.77 3.08
N LEU A 206 -25.04 19.27 1.92
CA LEU A 206 -23.62 19.14 1.61
C LEU A 206 -22.86 20.48 1.76
N PRO A 207 -23.28 21.61 1.14
CA PRO A 207 -22.52 22.85 1.26
C PRO A 207 -22.44 23.35 2.71
N LYS A 208 -23.54 23.23 3.47
CA LYS A 208 -23.61 23.63 4.88
C LYS A 208 -22.68 22.79 5.76
N ILE A 209 -22.61 21.48 5.50
CA ILE A 209 -21.73 20.57 6.23
C ILE A 209 -20.26 20.85 5.91
N VAL A 210 -19.93 21.08 4.65
CA VAL A 210 -18.56 21.43 4.24
C VAL A 210 -18.13 22.75 4.88
N ASP A 211 -18.99 23.76 4.84
CA ASP A 211 -18.76 25.04 5.50
C ASP A 211 -18.53 24.86 7.01
N ALA A 212 -19.40 24.10 7.68
CA ALA A 212 -19.24 23.80 9.10
C ALA A 212 -17.94 23.02 9.41
N ILE A 213 -17.46 22.15 8.50
CA ILE A 213 -16.16 21.46 8.66
C ILE A 213 -15.02 22.48 8.58
N ASN A 214 -15.06 23.40 7.61
CA ASN A 214 -14.01 24.41 7.41
C ASN A 214 -13.95 25.45 8.55
N HIS A 215 -15.07 25.67 9.24
CA HIS A 215 -15.17 26.54 10.42
C HIS A 215 -14.99 25.79 11.76
N SER A 216 -14.72 24.48 11.74
CA SER A 216 -14.47 23.70 12.95
C SER A 216 -12.97 23.62 13.26
N LYS A 217 -12.63 23.63 14.55
CA LYS A 217 -11.23 23.47 15.01
C LYS A 217 -10.67 22.13 14.54
N CYS A 218 -9.50 22.15 13.91
CA CYS A 218 -8.81 20.97 13.41
C CYS A 218 -7.60 20.64 14.29
N ARG A 219 -7.63 19.48 14.96
CA ARG A 219 -6.53 19.02 15.82
C ARG A 219 -5.20 18.90 15.08
N VAL A 220 -5.22 18.53 13.80
CA VAL A 220 -4.00 18.38 12.99
C VAL A 220 -3.32 19.73 12.75
N LEU A 221 -4.09 20.83 12.72
CA LEU A 221 -3.61 22.20 12.54
C LEU A 221 -3.33 22.89 13.89
N GLY A 222 -3.04 22.13 14.95
CA GLY A 222 -2.81 22.70 16.28
C GLY A 222 -4.07 23.35 16.90
N GLY A 223 -5.27 23.03 16.40
CA GLY A 223 -6.53 23.61 16.88
C GLY A 223 -7.06 24.78 16.05
N LEU A 224 -6.33 25.23 15.02
CA LEU A 224 -6.83 26.21 14.05
C LEU A 224 -7.96 25.63 13.19
N ARG A 225 -8.82 26.52 12.67
CA ARG A 225 -9.85 26.12 11.69
C ARG A 225 -9.25 26.13 10.29
N PRO A 226 -9.65 25.21 9.38
CA PRO A 226 -9.18 25.21 8.01
C PRO A 226 -9.34 26.55 7.28
N VAL A 227 -10.39 27.31 7.59
CA VAL A 227 -10.64 28.64 7.01
C VAL A 227 -9.66 29.72 7.51
N ASP A 228 -9.03 29.54 8.67
CA ASP A 228 -8.09 30.52 9.24
C ASP A 228 -6.67 30.38 8.65
N VAL A 229 -6.45 29.39 7.78
CA VAL A 229 -5.16 29.16 7.12
C VAL A 229 -5.09 30.03 5.87
N SER A 230 -4.02 30.81 5.74
CA SER A 230 -3.79 31.72 4.63
C SER A 230 -2.30 31.75 4.26
N PHE A 231 -1.93 32.49 3.22
CA PHE A 231 -0.52 32.65 2.83
C PHE A 231 0.38 33.18 3.95
N ASN A 232 -0.17 34.01 4.86
CA ASN A 232 0.59 34.63 5.95
C ASN A 232 1.08 33.60 6.99
N ASN A 233 0.24 32.62 7.34
CA ASN A 233 0.57 31.60 8.35
C ASN A 233 0.93 30.23 7.75
N ALA A 234 0.83 30.07 6.42
CA ALA A 234 1.07 28.81 5.72
C ALA A 234 2.44 28.20 6.04
N LYS A 235 3.50 29.02 6.10
CA LYS A 235 4.86 28.54 6.38
C LYS A 235 4.95 27.90 7.76
N GLU A 236 4.47 28.60 8.79
CA GLU A 236 4.49 28.13 10.17
C GLU A 236 3.67 26.85 10.34
N ILE A 237 2.46 26.82 9.78
CA ILE A 237 1.59 25.64 9.82
C ILE A 237 2.25 24.47 9.11
N ARG A 238 2.89 24.71 7.95
CA ARG A 238 3.58 23.65 7.21
C ARG A 238 4.73 23.07 8.02
N GLU A 239 5.54 23.91 8.65
CA GLU A 239 6.65 23.46 9.50
C GLU A 239 6.16 22.71 10.74
N MET A 240 5.05 23.17 11.35
CA MET A 240 4.41 22.49 12.47
C MET A 240 3.88 21.09 12.09
N VAL A 241 3.15 20.99 10.98
CA VAL A 241 2.45 19.75 10.57
C VAL A 241 3.40 18.75 9.92
N PHE A 242 4.29 19.20 9.05
CA PHE A 242 5.14 18.32 8.23
C PHE A 242 6.59 18.25 8.73
N GLY A 243 7.02 19.26 9.50
CA GLY A 243 8.40 19.46 9.95
C GLY A 243 9.16 20.46 9.07
N PRO A 244 10.29 20.99 9.57
CA PRO A 244 11.13 21.93 8.84
C PRO A 244 11.70 21.30 7.56
N ILE A 245 11.80 22.13 6.52
CA ILE A 245 12.41 21.75 5.24
C ILE A 245 13.89 21.46 5.47
N GLY A 246 14.41 20.38 4.88
CA GLY A 246 15.84 20.05 4.93
C GLY A 246 16.33 19.37 6.21
N LYS A 247 15.60 19.40 7.34
CA LYS A 247 16.00 18.58 8.51
C LYS A 247 15.70 17.11 8.24
N ASN A 248 16.77 16.33 8.06
CA ASN A 248 16.67 14.88 8.00
C ASN A 248 16.17 14.34 9.34
N LYS A 249 14.86 14.03 9.43
CA LYS A 249 14.35 13.13 10.47
C LYS A 249 15.27 11.91 10.52
N LEU A 250 15.82 11.58 11.69
CA LEU A 250 16.74 10.45 11.93
C LEU A 250 16.41 9.29 10.99
N ARG A 251 17.23 9.13 9.94
CA ARG A 251 16.95 8.17 8.87
C ARG A 251 17.18 6.79 9.44
N LYS A 252 16.13 5.96 9.50
CA LYS A 252 16.30 4.56 9.88
C LYS A 252 17.21 3.87 8.86
N LYS A 253 18.15 3.06 9.34
CA LYS A 253 18.95 2.21 8.45
C LYS A 253 18.01 1.32 7.62
N PRO A 254 18.25 1.15 6.30
CA PRO A 254 17.50 0.22 5.47
C PRO A 254 17.52 -1.19 6.07
N ARG A 255 16.36 -1.86 6.06
CA ARG A 255 16.23 -3.26 6.51
C ARG A 255 16.85 -4.24 5.52
N PHE A 256 16.66 -3.97 4.23
CA PHE A 256 17.19 -4.75 3.11
C PHE A 256 18.27 -3.98 2.35
N LYS A 257 19.12 -4.74 1.65
CA LYS A 257 20.15 -4.25 0.73
C LYS A 257 19.78 -4.61 -0.71
N GLU A 258 20.48 -4.01 -1.66
CA GLU A 258 20.39 -4.42 -3.07
C GLU A 258 20.82 -5.87 -3.20
N ASN A 259 20.15 -6.61 -4.08
CA ASN A 259 20.29 -8.04 -4.31
C ASN A 259 19.80 -8.97 -3.18
N ASP A 260 19.29 -8.45 -2.05
CA ASP A 260 18.59 -9.29 -1.05
C ASP A 260 17.35 -9.93 -1.70
N HIS A 261 17.08 -11.20 -1.37
CA HIS A 261 15.86 -11.90 -1.78
C HIS A 261 14.73 -11.68 -0.77
N VAL A 262 13.52 -11.48 -1.27
CA VAL A 262 12.34 -11.15 -0.47
C VAL A 262 11.05 -11.78 -1.01
N ARG A 263 10.04 -11.97 -0.16
CA ARG A 263 8.65 -12.21 -0.59
C ARG A 263 7.82 -10.96 -0.35
N MET A 264 6.80 -10.76 -1.18
CA MET A 264 5.89 -9.63 -1.08
C MET A 264 4.61 -10.02 -0.34
N SER A 265 4.09 -9.12 0.49
CA SER A 265 2.87 -9.39 1.26
C SER A 265 1.65 -9.47 0.35
N ARG A 266 0.77 -10.43 0.59
CA ARG A 266 -0.52 -10.56 -0.10
C ARG A 266 -1.52 -9.51 0.40
N ASN A 267 -2.34 -8.97 -0.51
CA ASN A 267 -3.49 -8.15 -0.14
C ASN A 267 -4.60 -9.05 0.38
N LYS A 268 -4.68 -9.18 1.71
CA LYS A 268 -5.75 -9.89 2.39
C LYS A 268 -6.99 -8.99 2.52
N ASN A 269 -8.16 -9.51 2.15
CA ASN A 269 -9.45 -8.90 2.46
C ASN A 269 -9.67 -8.79 3.98
N ILE A 270 -10.56 -7.90 4.41
CA ILE A 270 -10.84 -7.62 5.84
C ILE A 270 -11.27 -8.89 6.62
N PHE A 271 -11.86 -9.87 5.92
CA PHE A 271 -12.30 -11.15 6.49
C PHE A 271 -11.30 -12.30 6.35
N SER A 272 -10.05 -12.01 5.97
CA SER A 272 -9.05 -13.07 5.76
C SER A 272 -8.61 -13.66 7.09
N LYS A 273 -8.74 -14.97 7.24
CA LYS A 273 -8.30 -15.68 8.45
C LYS A 273 -6.79 -15.57 8.65
N GLY A 274 -6.37 -15.38 9.90
CA GLY A 274 -4.98 -15.05 10.28
C GLY A 274 -3.96 -16.16 10.00
N TYR A 275 -4.41 -17.42 9.96
CA TYR A 275 -3.55 -18.59 9.75
C TYR A 275 -3.18 -18.84 8.28
N LEU A 276 -3.84 -18.19 7.31
CA LEU A 276 -3.50 -18.33 5.90
C LEU A 276 -2.16 -17.64 5.57
N PRO A 277 -1.45 -18.05 4.49
CA PRO A 277 -0.22 -17.39 4.05
C PRO A 277 -0.38 -15.87 3.90
N ASN A 278 0.57 -15.12 4.46
CA ASN A 278 0.61 -13.65 4.45
C ASN A 278 1.45 -13.08 3.30
N TYR A 279 2.38 -13.86 2.76
CA TYR A 279 3.30 -13.46 1.69
C TYR A 279 3.16 -14.38 0.47
N SER A 280 3.62 -13.90 -0.69
CA SER A 280 3.62 -14.61 -1.97
C SER A 280 4.60 -15.78 -1.99
N ASP A 281 4.30 -16.77 -2.82
CA ASP A 281 5.19 -17.88 -3.15
C ASP A 281 6.35 -17.47 -4.08
N GLU A 282 6.17 -16.39 -4.82
CA GLU A 282 7.21 -15.77 -5.62
C GLU A 282 8.31 -15.14 -4.74
N ILE A 283 9.55 -15.53 -5.00
CA ILE A 283 10.76 -14.89 -4.46
C ILE A 283 11.19 -13.81 -5.44
N LEU A 284 11.32 -12.59 -4.93
CA LEU A 284 11.75 -11.41 -5.68
C LEU A 284 13.11 -10.94 -5.19
N GLN A 285 13.79 -10.15 -6.00
CA GLN A 285 15.06 -9.55 -5.65
C GLN A 285 14.93 -8.03 -5.47
N ILE A 286 15.62 -7.47 -4.48
CA ILE A 286 15.70 -6.01 -4.30
C ILE A 286 16.59 -5.42 -5.39
N ASP A 287 15.98 -4.62 -6.26
CA ASP A 287 16.66 -3.93 -7.36
C ASP A 287 17.23 -2.56 -6.92
N LEU A 288 16.48 -1.79 -6.11
CA LEU A 288 16.91 -0.46 -5.66
C LEU A 288 16.43 -0.13 -4.25
N VAL A 289 17.32 0.42 -3.44
CA VAL A 289 16.99 0.94 -2.10
C VAL A 289 16.85 2.47 -2.13
N LYS A 290 15.63 3.01 -1.98
CA LYS A 290 15.39 4.46 -1.85
C LYS A 290 15.72 4.97 -0.45
N LYS A 291 17.01 5.12 -0.17
CA LYS A 291 17.57 5.64 1.11
C LYS A 291 17.21 7.11 1.40
N LYS A 292 16.84 7.88 0.36
CA LYS A 292 16.40 9.30 0.51
C LYS A 292 14.93 9.42 0.96
N ALA A 293 14.13 8.36 0.88
CA ALA A 293 12.74 8.38 1.32
C ALA A 293 12.63 8.09 2.83
N ASN A 294 11.67 8.73 3.51
CA ASN A 294 11.31 8.41 4.89
C ASN A 294 9.81 8.07 4.95
N PRO A 295 9.41 6.82 5.22
CA PRO A 295 10.26 5.64 5.47
C PRO A 295 11.03 5.17 4.22
N ASN A 296 12.04 4.31 4.42
CA ASN A 296 12.76 3.65 3.34
C ASN A 296 11.78 2.88 2.46
N ARG A 297 12.03 2.87 1.15
CA ARG A 297 11.23 2.14 0.16
C ARG A 297 12.12 1.36 -0.78
N TYR A 298 11.60 0.28 -1.33
CA TYR A 298 12.33 -0.70 -2.13
C TYR A 298 11.66 -0.89 -3.48
N ARG A 299 12.47 -0.99 -4.53
CA ARG A 299 12.04 -1.51 -5.84
C ARG A 299 12.45 -2.97 -5.91
N VAL A 300 11.58 -3.82 -6.42
CA VAL A 300 11.82 -5.26 -6.54
C VAL A 300 11.70 -5.68 -8.00
N ARG A 301 12.39 -6.76 -8.37
CA ARG A 301 12.35 -7.40 -9.68
C ARG A 301 12.14 -8.91 -9.52
N ASP A 302 11.56 -9.56 -10.53
CA ASP A 302 11.45 -11.01 -10.58
C ASP A 302 12.79 -11.67 -10.99
N ASP A 303 12.78 -13.01 -11.06
CA ASP A 303 13.92 -13.80 -11.53
C ASP A 303 14.24 -13.60 -13.04
N ASN A 304 13.30 -13.04 -13.83
CA ASN A 304 13.51 -12.71 -15.24
C ASN A 304 14.07 -11.29 -15.45
N GLY A 305 14.23 -10.51 -14.37
CA GLY A 305 14.67 -9.12 -14.41
C GLY A 305 13.54 -8.11 -14.69
N GLU A 306 12.29 -8.54 -14.76
CA GLU A 306 11.14 -7.64 -14.86
C GLU A 306 10.95 -6.86 -13.55
N VAL A 307 11.02 -5.54 -13.66
CA VAL A 307 10.91 -4.66 -12.50
C VAL A 307 9.44 -4.42 -12.16
N PHE A 308 9.06 -4.76 -10.93
CA PHE A 308 7.73 -4.45 -10.43
C PHE A 308 7.53 -2.95 -10.38
N LYS A 309 6.45 -2.48 -10.99
CA LYS A 309 6.10 -1.07 -10.98
C LYS A 309 5.78 -0.64 -9.54
N GLY A 310 6.31 0.52 -9.13
CA GLY A 310 6.07 1.10 -7.80
C GLY A 310 7.22 0.88 -6.82
N TYR A 311 6.91 1.11 -5.53
CA TYR A 311 7.87 0.94 -4.43
C TYR A 311 7.16 0.38 -3.20
N PHE A 312 7.85 -0.51 -2.50
CA PHE A 312 7.34 -1.26 -1.36
C PHE A 312 8.00 -0.82 -0.06
N TYR A 313 7.26 -0.88 1.04
CA TYR A 313 7.77 -0.62 2.38
C TYR A 313 8.39 -1.87 2.99
N PRO A 314 9.33 -1.73 3.95
CA PRO A 314 9.98 -2.88 4.56
C PRO A 314 9.04 -3.80 5.36
N GLU A 315 7.87 -3.31 5.75
CA GLU A 315 6.80 -4.10 6.39
C GLU A 315 6.02 -4.96 5.38
N GLU A 316 6.04 -4.60 4.10
CA GLU A 316 5.37 -5.32 3.00
C GLU A 316 6.26 -6.43 2.42
N LEU A 317 7.51 -6.52 2.89
CA LEU A 317 8.51 -7.47 2.42
C LEU A 317 9.01 -8.35 3.58
N THR A 318 9.27 -9.62 3.30
CA THR A 318 9.99 -10.51 4.22
C THR A 318 11.26 -11.00 3.55
N ARG A 319 12.38 -11.04 4.28
CA ARG A 319 13.64 -11.62 3.78
C ARG A 319 13.46 -13.11 3.52
N VAL A 320 14.12 -13.58 2.46
CA VAL A 320 14.29 -14.99 2.11
C VAL A 320 15.76 -15.23 1.85
N ARG A 321 16.27 -16.38 2.27
CA ARG A 321 17.54 -16.90 1.81
C ARG A 321 17.24 -17.86 0.66
N LYS A 322 17.70 -17.51 -0.54
CA LYS A 322 17.58 -18.35 -1.75
C LYS A 322 18.92 -19.06 -1.94
N ASP A 323 18.86 -20.38 -2.05
CA ASP A 323 19.97 -21.30 -2.27
C ASP A 323 19.57 -22.37 -3.29
N GLU A 324 20.47 -23.31 -3.60
CA GLU A 324 20.23 -24.38 -4.57
C GLU A 324 19.15 -25.38 -4.11
N ASN A 325 18.91 -25.47 -2.80
CA ASN A 325 17.92 -26.38 -2.19
C ASN A 325 16.55 -25.71 -2.00
N THR A 326 16.37 -24.50 -2.52
CA THR A 326 15.13 -23.74 -2.37
C THR A 326 14.01 -24.43 -3.15
N SER A 327 12.99 -24.91 -2.44
CA SER A 327 11.85 -25.59 -3.04
C SER A 327 10.75 -24.63 -3.51
N TYR A 328 10.17 -24.95 -4.67
CA TYR A 328 9.09 -24.18 -5.29
C TYR A 328 7.81 -25.01 -5.38
N ARG A 329 6.69 -24.41 -4.99
CA ARG A 329 5.40 -25.11 -5.02
C ARG A 329 4.83 -25.12 -6.44
N ILE A 330 4.61 -26.31 -6.97
CA ILE A 330 3.94 -26.53 -8.25
C ILE A 330 2.44 -26.23 -8.12
N GLU A 331 1.93 -25.36 -8.99
CA GLU A 331 0.50 -25.11 -9.16
C GLU A 331 -0.13 -26.15 -10.08
N LYS A 332 0.48 -26.34 -11.26
CA LYS A 332 0.03 -27.34 -12.24
C LYS A 332 1.15 -27.78 -13.15
N ILE A 333 1.10 -29.05 -13.56
CA ILE A 333 1.90 -29.59 -14.65
C ILE A 333 1.08 -29.39 -15.94
N ILE A 334 1.66 -28.70 -16.92
CA ILE A 334 0.99 -28.33 -18.17
C ILE A 334 1.25 -29.38 -19.25
N LYS A 335 2.51 -29.81 -19.42
CA LYS A 335 2.94 -30.79 -20.44
C LYS A 335 4.13 -31.60 -19.92
N SER A 336 4.41 -32.73 -20.57
CA SER A 336 5.63 -33.52 -20.35
C SER A 336 6.27 -33.90 -21.69
N ARG A 337 7.60 -34.03 -21.73
CA ARG A 337 8.34 -34.54 -22.90
C ARG A 337 9.45 -35.51 -22.47
N LYS A 338 9.84 -36.40 -23.36
CA LYS A 338 11.04 -37.24 -23.19
C LYS A 338 12.24 -36.54 -23.83
N LYS A 339 13.36 -36.45 -23.09
CA LYS A 339 14.67 -36.05 -23.61
C LYS A 339 15.22 -37.14 -24.52
N LYS A 340 16.16 -36.76 -25.40
CA LYS A 340 16.90 -37.70 -26.26
C LYS A 340 17.69 -38.72 -25.43
N ASP A 341 18.11 -38.36 -24.23
CA ASP A 341 18.86 -39.22 -23.30
C ASP A 341 17.97 -40.13 -22.43
N GLY A 342 16.66 -40.19 -22.70
CA GLY A 342 15.71 -41.06 -21.99
C GLY A 342 15.05 -40.47 -20.74
N GLY A 343 15.57 -39.36 -20.19
CA GLY A 343 14.96 -38.63 -19.06
C GLY A 343 13.65 -37.93 -19.43
N LYS A 344 12.78 -37.65 -18.46
CA LYS A 344 11.55 -36.87 -18.67
C LYS A 344 11.69 -35.43 -18.16
N GLU A 345 11.09 -34.50 -18.88
CA GLU A 345 10.89 -33.11 -18.44
C GLU A 345 9.42 -32.77 -18.36
N PHE A 346 9.09 -31.89 -17.44
CA PHE A 346 7.74 -31.39 -17.20
C PHE A 346 7.72 -29.88 -17.35
N PHE A 347 6.75 -29.37 -18.10
CA PHE A 347 6.47 -27.95 -18.22
C PHE A 347 5.49 -27.57 -17.12
N VAL A 348 5.98 -26.83 -16.12
CA VAL A 348 5.31 -26.64 -14.84
C VAL A 348 5.05 -25.15 -14.59
N LYS A 349 3.86 -24.87 -14.09
CA LYS A 349 3.50 -23.56 -13.53
C LYS A 349 3.70 -23.59 -12.02
N PHE A 350 4.56 -22.71 -11.51
CA PHE A 350 4.72 -22.51 -10.07
C PHE A 350 3.71 -21.49 -9.53
N PHE A 351 3.33 -21.63 -8.26
CA PHE A 351 2.43 -20.70 -7.59
C PHE A 351 2.99 -19.27 -7.56
N ASP A 352 2.16 -18.29 -7.89
CA ASP A 352 2.48 -16.85 -7.97
C ASP A 352 3.55 -16.43 -9.00
N TYR A 353 4.26 -17.37 -9.65
CA TYR A 353 5.22 -17.05 -10.72
C TYR A 353 4.50 -16.77 -12.03
N PRO A 354 4.90 -15.77 -12.85
CA PRO A 354 4.17 -15.38 -14.06
C PRO A 354 4.30 -16.40 -15.19
N GLN A 355 5.48 -16.97 -15.41
CA GLN A 355 5.78 -17.85 -16.55
C GLN A 355 5.98 -19.30 -16.09
N PRO A 356 5.43 -20.30 -16.82
CA PRO A 356 5.78 -21.69 -16.59
C PRO A 356 7.19 -22.01 -17.09
N GLN A 357 7.83 -23.01 -16.50
CA GLN A 357 9.21 -23.40 -16.79
C GLN A 357 9.33 -24.92 -16.97
N TRP A 358 10.34 -25.36 -17.72
CA TRP A 358 10.68 -26.77 -17.83
C TRP A 358 11.54 -27.19 -16.65
N ILE A 359 11.18 -28.32 -16.02
CA ILE A 359 11.96 -28.96 -14.96
C ILE A 359 12.17 -30.43 -15.27
N ASP A 360 13.28 -30.97 -14.79
CA ASP A 360 13.62 -32.39 -14.89
C ASP A 360 12.86 -33.24 -13.87
N GLU A 361 12.60 -34.50 -14.20
CA GLU A 361 11.98 -35.49 -13.29
C GLU A 361 12.76 -35.62 -11.97
N ASN A 362 14.08 -35.46 -12.01
CA ASN A 362 14.96 -35.55 -10.83
C ASN A 362 14.89 -34.32 -9.91
N GLN A 363 14.20 -33.24 -10.30
CA GLN A 363 14.03 -32.02 -9.50
C GLN A 363 12.74 -32.03 -8.67
N PHE A 364 11.91 -33.08 -8.78
CA PHE A 364 10.75 -33.26 -7.91
C PHE A 364 11.23 -33.73 -6.53
N VAL A 365 10.68 -33.09 -5.49
CA VAL A 365 10.97 -33.37 -4.07
C VAL A 365 9.69 -33.71 -3.34
#